data_AF-A0A3D3Z7V3-F1
#
_entry.id   AF-A0A3D3Z7V3-F1
#
_cell.length_a   1.000
_cell.length_b   1.000
_cell.length_c   1.000
_cell.angle_alpha   90.00
_cell.angle_beta   90.00
_cell.angle_gamma   90.00
#
_symmetry.space_group_name_H-M   'P 1'
#
loop_
_entity.id
_entity.type
_entity.pdbx_description
1 polymer ?
#
loop_
_entity_poly.entity_id
_entity_poly.type
_entity_poly.pdbx_seq_one_letter_code
_entity_poly.pdbx_strand_id
1 'polypeptide(L)' 'MNIQWYPGHMTKTRRQIEADLKLVDAVCEIVDARIPVSSRNPDIDVICGEKPRMIVLNRMDLADPVA' A
#
# COMPACT_ATOMS: atom_id res chain seq x y z
N MET A 1 3.78 -15.84 8.85
CA MET A 1 2.63 -15.92 7.94
C MET A 1 3.16 -16.04 6.51
N ASN A 2 2.81 -17.10 5.79
CA ASN A 2 3.26 -17.31 4.41
C ASN A 2 2.09 -17.01 3.46
N ILE A 3 2.09 -15.82 2.86
CA ILE A 3 1.07 -15.44 1.87
C ILE A 3 1.53 -15.95 0.51
N GLN A 4 0.77 -16.87 -0.09
CA GLN A 4 1.06 -17.35 -1.43
C GLN A 4 0.33 -16.49 -2.45
N TRP A 5 1.11 -15.74 -3.24
CA TRP A 5 0.60 -14.91 -4.33
C TRP A 5 0.55 -15.72 -5.62
N TYR A 6 -0.66 -15.89 -6.14
CA TYR A 6 -0.92 -16.44 -7.47
C TYR A 6 -2.04 -15.63 -8.14
N PRO A 7 -2.19 -15.67 -9.47
CA PRO A 7 -3.02 -14.71 -10.21
C PRO A 7 -4.44 -14.52 -9.68
N GLY A 8 -5.10 -15.60 -9.25
CA GLY A 8 -6.44 -15.55 -8.67
C GLY A 8 -6.51 -14.78 -7.35
N HIS A 9 -5.53 -14.96 -6.46
CA HIS A 9 -5.45 -14.24 -5.19
C HIS A 9 -5.23 -12.74 -5.40
N MET A 10 -4.28 -12.37 -6.27
CA MET A 10 -3.99 -10.97 -6.58
C MET A 10 -5.23 -10.26 -7.13
N THR A 11 -5.94 -10.89 -8.06
CA THR A 11 -7.17 -10.34 -8.66
C THR A 11 -8.27 -10.17 -7.62
N LYS A 12 -8.46 -11.14 -6.73
CA LYS A 12 -9.46 -11.07 -5.66
C LYS A 12 -9.15 -9.92 -4.69
N THR A 13 -7.91 -9.82 -4.21
CA THR A 13 -7.48 -8.75 -3.30
C THR A 13 -7.66 -7.38 -3.94
N ARG A 14 -7.28 -7.24 -5.21
CA ARG A 14 -7.46 -5.98 -5.96
C ARG A 14 -8.92 -5.55 -6.00
N ARG A 15 -9.83 -6.46 -6.38
CA ARG A 15 -11.27 -6.17 -6.43
C ARG A 15 -11.85 -5.78 -5.07
N GLN A 16 -11.37 -6.42 -3.99
CA GLN A 16 -11.78 -6.08 -2.64
C GLN A 16 -11.36 -4.65 -2.28
N ILE A 17 -10.08 -4.30 -2.54
CA ILE A 17 -9.59 -2.94 -2.31
C ILE A 17 -10.39 -1.92 -3.11
N GLU A 18 -10.64 -2.17 -4.40
CA GLU A 18 -11.45 -1.29 -5.26
C GLU A 18 -12.89 -1.09 -4.76
N ALA A 19 -13.48 -2.11 -4.12
CA ALA A 19 -14.79 -2.01 -3.49
C ALA A 19 -14.73 -1.16 -2.20
N ASP A 20 -13.73 -1.41 -1.34
CA ASP A 20 -13.55 -0.71 -0.07
C ASP A 20 -13.21 0.78 -0.28
N LEU A 21 -12.46 1.11 -1.34
CA LEU A 21 -12.13 2.48 -1.70
C LEU A 21 -13.36 3.36 -1.93
N LYS A 22 -14.48 2.79 -2.37
CA LYS A 22 -15.74 3.54 -2.57
C LYS A 22 -16.39 3.98 -1.27
N LEU A 23 -15.98 3.39 -0.14
CA LEU A 23 -16.55 3.62 1.18
C LEU A 23 -15.79 4.69 2.00
N VAL A 24 -14.66 5.18 1.49
CA VAL A 24 -13.75 6.09 2.20
C VAL A 24 -13.43 7.32 1.37
N ASP A 25 -13.17 8.45 2.03
CA ASP A 25 -12.81 9.71 1.35
C ASP A 25 -11.31 9.84 1.05
N ALA A 26 -10.46 9.16 1.82
CA ALA A 26 -9.01 9.20 1.69
C ALA A 26 -8.38 7.84 2.03
N VAL A 27 -7.13 7.64 1.60
CA VAL A 27 -6.38 6.39 1.79
C VAL A 27 -5.13 6.65 2.63
N CYS A 28 -4.87 5.75 3.58
CA CYS A 28 -3.63 5.69 4.33
C CYS A 28 -2.76 4.54 3.79
N GLU A 29 -1.66 4.86 3.11
CA GLU A 29 -0.71 3.88 2.62
C GLU A 29 0.42 3.71 3.63
N ILE A 30 0.55 2.52 4.21
CA ILE A 30 1.61 2.22 5.18
C ILE A 30 2.77 1.55 4.44
N VAL A 31 3.95 2.17 4.53
CA VAL A 31 5.18 1.70 3.88
C VAL A 31 6.30 1.51 4.91
N ASP A 32 7.31 0.70 4.59
CA ASP A 32 8.49 0.54 5.45
C ASP A 32 9.45 1.71 5.22
N ALA A 33 9.76 2.46 6.29
CA ALA A 33 10.60 3.65 6.27
C ALA A 33 12.01 3.40 5.74
N ARG A 34 12.53 2.17 5.85
CA ARG A 34 13.88 1.82 5.37
C ARG A 34 13.95 1.73 3.85
N ILE A 35 12.82 1.43 3.20
CA ILE A 35 12.71 1.20 1.77
C ILE A 35 11.36 1.75 1.26
N PRO A 36 11.12 3.08 1.37
CA PRO A 36 9.80 3.67 1.17
C PRO A 36 9.31 3.53 -0.27
N VAL A 37 10.20 3.39 -1.26
CA VAL A 37 9.83 3.16 -2.66
C VAL A 37 9.60 1.66 -2.93
N SER A 38 10.55 0.80 -2.53
CA SER A 38 10.50 -0.63 -2.85
C SER A 38 9.45 -1.41 -2.06
N SER A 39 9.01 -0.91 -0.92
CA SER A 39 7.97 -1.57 -0.10
C SER A 39 6.54 -1.29 -0.58
N ARG A 40 6.37 -0.44 -1.61
CA ARG A 40 5.06 -0.08 -2.16
C ARG A 40 4.52 -1.16 -3.08
N ASN A 41 3.20 -1.26 -3.16
CA ASN A 41 2.55 -2.04 -4.20
C ASN A 41 2.70 -1.30 -5.55
N PRO A 42 3.23 -1.95 -6.61
CA PRO A 42 3.46 -1.31 -7.90
C PRO A 42 2.19 -0.75 -8.55
N ASP A 43 1.02 -1.31 -8.22
CA ASP A 43 -0.26 -0.90 -8.77
C ASP A 43 -0.99 0.15 -7.91
N ILE A 44 -0.42 0.57 -6.77
CA ILE A 44 -1.16 1.36 -5.78
C ILE A 44 -1.67 2.69 -6.32
N ASP A 45 -0.89 3.34 -7.19
CA ASP A 45 -1.26 4.62 -7.79
C ASP A 45 -2.50 4.46 -8.70
N VAL A 46 -2.56 3.35 -9.47
CA VAL A 46 -3.71 3.01 -10.32
C VAL A 46 -4.91 2.60 -9.47
N ILE A 47 -4.70 1.82 -8.41
CA ILE A 47 -5.77 1.32 -7.54
C ILE A 47 -6.46 2.49 -6.80
N CYS A 48 -5.68 3.43 -6.24
CA CYS A 48 -6.23 4.55 -5.47
C CYS A 48 -6.75 5.70 -6.34
N GLY A 49 -6.27 5.84 -7.59
CA GLY A 49 -6.69 6.89 -8.51
C GLY A 49 -6.47 8.30 -7.93
N GLU A 50 -7.50 9.15 -8.03
CA GLU A 50 -7.46 10.55 -7.59
C GLU A 50 -7.77 10.75 -6.10
N LYS A 51 -8.03 9.69 -5.33
CA LYS A 51 -8.36 9.83 -3.91
C LYS A 51 -7.17 10.41 -3.14
N PRO A 52 -7.40 11.38 -2.23
CA PRO A 52 -6.35 11.90 -1.35
C PRO A 52 -5.63 10.77 -0.61
N ARG A 53 -4.31 10.85 -0.58
CA ARG A 53 -3.43 9.81 -0.03
C ARG A 53 -2.48 10.38 1.01
N MET A 54 -2.42 9.69 2.15
CA MET A 54 -1.45 9.93 3.20
C MET A 54 -0.51 8.72 3.26
N ILE A 55 0.79 8.94 3.11
CA ILE A 55 1.80 7.88 3.23
C ILE A 55 2.32 7.90 4.66
N VAL A 56 2.24 6.76 5.34
CA VAL A 56 2.74 6.55 6.69
C VAL A 56 4.00 5.69 6.62
N LEU A 57 5.13 6.30 7.00
CA LEU A 57 6.41 5.61 7.13
C LEU A 57 6.43 4.86 8.47
N ASN A 58 6.33 3.54 8.41
CA ASN A 58 6.40 2.66 9.57
C ASN A 58 7.83 2.15 9.80
N ARG A 59 8.15 1.71 11.02
CA ARG A 59 9.50 1.26 11.43
C ARG A 59 10.58 2.35 11.29
N MET A 60 10.19 3.59 11.54
CA MET A 60 11.10 4.75 11.52
C MET A 60 12.29 4.59 12.46
N ASP A 61 12.13 3.87 13.57
CA ASP A 61 13.19 3.55 14.54
C ASP A 61 14.32 2.70 13.94
N LEU A 62 14.03 1.96 12.86
CA LEU A 62 15.00 1.14 12.13
C LEU A 62 15.50 1.79 10.85
N ALA A 63 14.95 2.97 10.49
CA ALA A 63 15.37 3.71 9.32
C ALA A 63 16.63 4.54 9.61
N ASP A 64 17.39 4.83 8.56
CA ASP A 64 18.51 5.75 8.67
C ASP A 64 17.96 7.17 8.95
N PRO A 65 18.33 7.80 10.08
CA PRO A 65 17.82 9.11 10.47
C PRO A 65 18.31 10.26 9.58
N VAL A 66 19.30 10.04 8.71
CA VAL A 66 19.91 11.07 7.85
C VAL A 66 19.64 10.83 6.36
N ALA A 67 18.97 9.73 6.01
CA ALA A 67 18.65 9.37 4.63
C ALA A 67 17.55 10.23 4.00
#